data_AF-A0A0P4UXR5-F1
#
_entry.id   AF-A0A0P4UXR5-F1
#
_cell.length_a   1.000
_cell.length_b   1.000
_cell.length_c   1.000
_cell.angle_alpha   90.00
_cell.angle_beta   90.00
_cell.angle_gamma   90.00
#
_symmetry.space_group_name_H-M   'P 1'
#
loop_
_entity.id
_entity.type
_entity.pdbx_description
1 polymer ?
#
loop_
_entity_poly.entity_id
_entity_poly.type
_entity_poly.pdbx_seq_one_letter_code
_entity_poly.pdbx_strand_id
1 'polypeptide(L)'
;MKALTQKATILMLGVFLNVAGIGALMPHSASAQRVCQTYRVTRNFGLYVYVNGGKRIIATLPYNQIVGVIGLSDGGDWAKIRYLRVDGRYGEGWVSSQFLTCFQN
;
A
#
# COMPACT_ATOMS: atom_id res chain seq x y z
N MET A 1 42.23 22.33 -19.37
CA MET A 1 43.11 21.79 -18.30
C MET A 1 42.36 20.60 -17.70
N LYS A 2 42.34 19.38 -18.27
CA LYS A 2 43.33 18.27 -18.27
C LYS A 2 43.98 17.96 -16.91
N ALA A 3 43.44 16.95 -16.22
CA ALA A 3 44.11 15.87 -15.46
C ALA A 3 42.98 14.96 -14.93
N LEU A 4 42.78 13.66 -15.23
CA LEU A 4 43.55 12.56 -15.84
C LEU A 4 44.78 12.11 -15.07
N THR A 5 44.56 11.36 -13.99
CA THR A 5 45.44 10.35 -13.36
C THR A 5 44.64 9.73 -12.20
N GLN A 6 44.69 8.45 -11.86
CA GLN A 6 45.76 7.48 -12.01
C GLN A 6 45.20 6.05 -11.87
N LYS A 7 45.73 5.15 -12.70
CA LYS A 7 45.49 3.70 -12.67
C LYS A 7 46.01 3.11 -11.35
N ALA A 8 45.20 2.32 -10.66
CA ALA A 8 45.68 1.43 -9.60
C ALA A 8 45.62 -0.02 -10.12
N THR A 9 46.82 -0.54 -10.30
CA THR A 9 47.22 -1.82 -10.85
C THR A 9 46.54 -3.01 -10.18
N ILE A 10 45.98 -3.88 -11.02
CA ILE A 10 45.52 -5.23 -10.70
C ILE A 10 46.74 -6.05 -10.27
N LEU A 11 46.77 -6.52 -9.03
CA LEU A 11 47.63 -7.63 -8.61
C LEU A 11 46.72 -8.84 -8.37
N MET A 12 46.70 -9.76 -9.34
CA MET A 12 46.13 -11.09 -9.13
C MET A 12 47.03 -11.87 -8.17
N LEU A 13 46.50 -12.25 -7.01
CA LEU A 13 46.90 -13.49 -6.35
C LEU A 13 45.69 -14.42 -6.40
N GLY A 14 45.80 -15.45 -7.23
CA GLY A 14 44.81 -16.51 -7.31
C GLY A 14 44.82 -17.34 -6.02
N VAL A 15 43.65 -17.52 -5.43
CA VAL A 15 43.37 -18.64 -4.55
C VAL A 15 42.19 -19.38 -5.16
N PHE A 16 42.49 -20.52 -5.78
CA PHE A 16 41.49 -21.51 -6.16
C PHE A 16 41.05 -22.24 -4.89
N LEU A 17 39.87 -21.92 -4.38
CA LEU A 17 39.16 -22.80 -3.46
C LEU A 17 37.91 -23.31 -4.19
N ASN A 18 37.99 -24.59 -4.57
CA ASN A 18 36.84 -25.38 -4.98
C ASN A 18 35.84 -25.41 -3.81
N VAL A 19 34.76 -24.64 -3.90
CA VAL A 19 33.56 -24.88 -3.10
C VAL A 19 32.59 -25.64 -3.99
N ALA A 20 32.63 -26.97 -3.91
CA ALA A 20 31.51 -27.79 -4.27
C ALA A 20 30.41 -27.57 -3.21
N GLY A 21 29.31 -26.95 -3.62
CA GLY A 21 28.15 -26.74 -2.77
C GLY A 21 27.70 -25.30 -2.69
N ILE A 22 27.32 -24.70 -3.81
CA ILE A 22 26.44 -23.53 -3.78
C ILE A 22 25.03 -24.08 -3.94
N GLY A 23 24.38 -24.36 -2.80
CA GLY A 23 22.95 -24.62 -2.76
C GLY A 23 22.24 -23.51 -3.54
N ALA A 24 21.27 -23.91 -4.36
CA ALA A 24 20.50 -23.01 -5.19
C ALA A 24 20.08 -21.79 -4.38
N LEU A 25 20.63 -20.62 -4.70
CA LEU A 25 20.06 -19.35 -4.29
C LEU A 25 18.73 -19.26 -5.05
N MET A 26 17.69 -19.84 -4.46
CA MET A 26 16.34 -19.59 -4.92
C MET A 26 16.13 -18.08 -4.85
N PRO A 27 15.75 -17.42 -5.96
CA PRO A 27 15.28 -16.06 -5.87
C PRO A 27 14.10 -16.12 -4.91
N HIS A 28 14.27 -15.56 -3.72
CA HIS A 28 13.18 -15.37 -2.81
C HIS A 28 12.23 -14.45 -3.55
N SER A 29 11.13 -15.02 -4.06
CA SER A 29 10.06 -14.25 -4.67
C SER A 29 9.67 -13.19 -3.65
N ALA A 30 10.13 -11.96 -3.88
CA ALA A 30 9.65 -10.82 -3.13
C ALA A 30 8.15 -10.77 -3.42
N SER A 31 7.35 -11.25 -2.47
CA SER A 31 5.91 -11.15 -2.53
C SER A 31 5.61 -9.66 -2.61
N ALA A 32 5.27 -9.19 -3.82
CA ALA A 32 4.70 -7.87 -3.98
C ALA A 32 3.38 -7.89 -3.22
N GLN A 33 3.39 -7.36 -2.00
CA GLN A 33 2.21 -7.19 -1.17
C GLN A 33 1.17 -6.47 -2.04
N ARG A 34 0.11 -7.18 -2.47
CA ARG A 34 -0.95 -6.55 -3.28
C ARG A 34 -1.59 -5.46 -2.44
N VAL A 35 -1.31 -4.20 -2.79
CA VAL A 35 -2.01 -3.05 -2.21
C VAL A 35 -3.45 -3.13 -2.70
N CYS A 36 -4.38 -3.44 -1.79
CA CYS A 36 -5.80 -3.43 -2.09
C CYS A 36 -6.23 -2.02 -2.50
N GLN A 37 -6.74 -1.88 -3.73
CA GLN A 37 -7.17 -0.60 -4.29
C GLN A 37 -8.61 -0.26 -3.89
N THR A 38 -9.45 -1.28 -3.79
CA THR A 38 -10.86 -1.16 -3.43
C THR A 38 -11.20 -2.03 -2.22
N TYR A 39 -12.19 -1.56 -1.46
CA TYR A 39 -12.62 -2.18 -0.21
C TYR A 39 -14.14 -2.23 -0.17
N ARG A 40 -14.65 -3.28 0.45
CA ARG A 40 -16.08 -3.46 0.73
C ARG A 40 -16.39 -2.99 2.15
N VAL A 41 -17.47 -2.24 2.30
CA VAL A 41 -18.02 -1.85 3.61
C VAL A 41 -18.71 -3.05 4.27
N THR A 42 -18.28 -3.40 5.48
CA THR A 42 -18.80 -4.57 6.22
C THR A 42 -19.72 -4.22 7.39
N ARG A 43 -19.98 -2.93 7.64
CA ARG A 43 -20.89 -2.49 8.71
C ARG A 43 -22.36 -2.60 8.29
N ASN A 44 -23.14 -3.45 8.96
CA ASN A 44 -24.52 -3.75 8.58
C ASN A 44 -25.48 -2.55 8.65
N PHE A 45 -25.26 -1.61 9.56
CA PHE A 45 -26.16 -0.46 9.80
C PHE A 45 -25.67 0.84 9.17
N GLY A 46 -24.87 0.74 8.11
CA GLY A 46 -24.25 1.85 7.39
C GLY A 46 -22.98 2.38 8.05
N LEU A 47 -22.03 2.90 7.28
CA LEU A 47 -20.75 3.41 7.77
C LEU A 47 -20.68 4.93 7.58
N TYR A 48 -20.52 5.66 8.68
CA TYR A 48 -20.43 7.13 8.61
C TYR A 48 -19.11 7.60 8.02
N VAL A 49 -19.22 8.59 7.13
CA VAL A 49 -18.09 9.29 6.55
C VAL A 49 -17.90 10.61 7.28
N TYR A 50 -16.72 10.78 7.87
CA TYR A 50 -16.36 11.93 8.68
C TYR A 50 -15.44 12.91 7.94
N VAL A 51 -15.56 14.19 8.30
CA VAL A 51 -14.65 15.27 7.89
C VAL A 51 -14.28 16.14 9.10
N ASN A 52 -13.42 17.14 8.90
CA ASN A 52 -12.97 18.08 9.94
C ASN A 52 -12.40 17.36 11.18
N GLY A 53 -11.59 16.31 10.96
CA GLY A 53 -10.98 15.53 12.04
C GLY A 53 -11.99 14.75 12.89
N GLY A 54 -13.05 14.20 12.26
CA GLY A 54 -14.06 13.40 12.98
C GLY A 54 -15.26 14.19 13.51
N LYS A 55 -15.25 15.53 13.40
CA LYS A 55 -16.27 16.39 14.03
C LYS A 55 -17.59 16.50 13.27
N ARG A 56 -17.63 16.10 11.99
CA ARG A 56 -18.83 16.20 11.16
C ARG A 56 -19.00 14.97 10.29
N ILE A 57 -20.22 14.41 10.29
CA ILE A 57 -20.64 13.35 9.37
C ILE A 57 -21.21 14.00 8.10
N ILE A 58 -20.80 13.52 6.93
CA ILE A 58 -21.26 14.06 5.63
C ILE A 58 -22.00 13.02 4.77
N ALA A 59 -21.90 11.74 5.10
CA ALA A 59 -22.58 10.66 4.40
C ALA A 59 -22.62 9.40 5.26
N THR A 60 -23.47 8.46 4.85
CA THR A 60 -23.54 7.10 5.37
C THR A 60 -23.43 6.14 4.19
N LEU A 61 -22.43 5.26 4.21
CA LEU A 61 -22.22 4.24 3.19
C LEU A 61 -23.02 2.98 3.53
N PRO A 62 -23.86 2.44 2.66
CA PRO A 62 -24.52 1.16 2.88
C PRO A 62 -23.54 -0.02 3.01
N TYR A 63 -24.00 -1.09 3.68
CA TYR A 63 -23.35 -2.39 3.68
C TYR A 63 -23.08 -2.88 2.24
N ASN A 64 -21.97 -3.57 2.04
CA ASN A 64 -21.47 -4.04 0.74
C ASN A 64 -21.09 -2.95 -0.27
N GLN A 65 -21.18 -1.66 0.05
CA GLN A 65 -20.68 -0.62 -0.85
C GLN A 65 -19.18 -0.79 -1.08
N ILE A 66 -18.76 -0.64 -2.34
CA ILE A 66 -17.34 -0.63 -2.71
C ILE A 66 -16.82 0.81 -2.71
N VAL A 67 -15.69 1.03 -2.05
CA VAL A 67 -15.00 2.32 -1.97
C VAL A 67 -13.52 2.16 -2.33
N GLY A 68 -12.90 3.23 -2.81
CA GLY A 68 -11.44 3.31 -2.94
C GLY A 68 -10.83 3.85 -1.66
N VAL A 69 -9.75 3.23 -1.17
CA VAL A 69 -8.95 3.79 -0.07
C VAL A 69 -7.78 4.54 -0.67
N ILE A 70 -7.64 5.81 -0.31
CA ILE A 70 -6.61 6.72 -0.84
C ILE A 70 -5.57 7.12 0.21
N GLY A 71 -5.72 6.65 1.44
CA GLY A 71 -4.75 6.86 2.52
C GLY A 71 -5.24 6.30 3.85
N LEU A 72 -4.34 6.26 4.83
CA LEU A 72 -4.61 5.85 6.20
C LEU A 72 -4.15 6.96 7.15
N SER A 73 -4.75 7.03 8.34
CA SER A 73 -4.21 7.83 9.44
C SER A 73 -2.92 7.20 9.97
N ASP A 74 -2.11 7.95 10.72
CA ASP A 74 -0.83 7.48 11.28
C ASP A 74 -0.95 6.16 12.05
N GLY A 75 -2.04 5.94 12.79
CA GLY A 75 -2.33 4.70 13.52
C GLY A 75 -3.07 3.62 12.72
N GLY A 76 -3.46 3.88 11.47
CA GLY A 76 -4.21 2.93 10.64
C GLY A 76 -5.70 2.71 11.01
N ASP A 77 -6.18 3.27 12.12
CA ASP A 77 -7.58 3.13 12.58
C ASP A 77 -8.61 3.80 11.66
N TRP A 78 -8.17 4.78 10.87
CA TRP A 78 -8.99 5.52 9.94
C TRP A 78 -8.44 5.39 8.52
N ALA A 79 -9.35 5.15 7.58
CA ALA A 79 -9.06 5.14 6.16
C ALA A 79 -9.68 6.37 5.52
N LYS A 80 -8.87 7.12 4.76
CA LYS A 80 -9.38 8.14 3.86
C LYS A 80 -9.88 7.44 2.60
N ILE A 81 -11.13 7.67 2.26
CA ILE A 81 -11.78 7.01 1.13
C ILE A 81 -12.21 8.01 0.07
N ARG A 82 -12.33 7.50 -1.16
CA ARG A 82 -13.06 8.12 -2.25
C ARG A 82 -14.25 7.22 -2.60
N TYR A 83 -15.45 7.79 -2.63
CA TYR A 83 -16.69 7.04 -2.85
C TYR A 83 -17.63 7.76 -3.81
N LEU A 84 -18.48 7.01 -4.49
CA LEU A 84 -19.54 7.57 -5.33
C LEU A 84 -20.70 8.02 -4.44
N ARG A 85 -21.09 9.29 -4.57
CA ARG A 85 -22.23 9.87 -3.88
C ARG A 85 -23.52 9.61 -4.67
N VAL A 86 -24.66 9.81 -4.01
CA VAL A 86 -25.99 9.68 -4.62
C VAL A 86 -26.24 10.66 -5.77
N ASP A 87 -25.53 11.78 -5.80
CA ASP A 87 -25.58 12.81 -6.86
C ASP A 87 -24.68 12.48 -8.07
N GLY A 88 -24.09 11.28 -8.10
CA GLY A 88 -23.19 10.82 -9.17
C GLY A 88 -21.78 11.41 -9.12
N ARG A 89 -21.46 12.26 -8.14
CA ARG A 89 -20.12 12.83 -7.96
C ARG A 89 -19.30 11.99 -6.98
N TYR A 90 -17.98 12.18 -7.01
CA TYR A 90 -17.11 11.59 -6.00
C TYR A 90 -17.09 12.43 -4.73
N GLY A 91 -17.24 11.77 -3.58
CA GLY A 91 -16.98 12.33 -2.26
C GLY A 91 -15.68 11.78 -1.68
N GLU A 92 -15.11 12.52 -0.74
CA GLU A 92 -14.00 12.07 0.08
C GLU A 92 -14.28 12.31 1.56
N GLY A 93 -13.71 11.45 2.40
CA GLY A 93 -13.77 11.58 3.84
C GLY A 93 -13.11 10.41 4.54
N TRP A 94 -13.26 10.36 5.85
CA TRP A 94 -12.64 9.37 6.72
C TRP A 94 -13.67 8.39 7.25
N VAL A 95 -13.33 7.11 7.27
CA VAL A 95 -14.14 6.04 7.86
C VAL A 95 -13.25 5.19 8.75
N SER A 96 -13.83 4.50 9.73
CA SER A 96 -13.05 3.55 10.52
C SER A 96 -12.64 2.35 9.67
N SER A 97 -11.34 2.05 9.63
CA SER A 97 -10.75 1.02 8.76
C SER A 97 -11.21 -0.39 9.12
N GLN A 98 -11.60 -0.64 10.37
CA GLN A 98 -12.12 -1.94 10.83
C GLN A 98 -13.36 -2.42 10.08
N PHE A 99 -14.10 -1.51 9.43
CA PHE A 99 -15.30 -1.82 8.64
C PHE A 99 -15.02 -1.89 7.15
N LEU A 100 -13.75 -1.96 6.75
CA LEU A 100 -13.32 -2.12 5.38
C LEU A 100 -12.62 -3.46 5.23
N THR A 101 -13.04 -4.24 4.24
CA THR A 101 -12.35 -5.47 3.85
C THR A 101 -11.88 -5.34 2.42
N CYS A 102 -10.62 -5.73 2.17
CA CYS A 102 -10.04 -5.72 0.84
C CYS A 102 -10.98 -6.44 -0.14
N PHE A 103 -11.33 -5.75 -1.22
CA PHE A 103 -12.18 -6.30 -2.27
C PHE A 103 -11.35 -6.36 -3.55
N GLN A 104 -10.98 -7.57 -3.95
CA GLN A 104 -10.35 -7.83 -5.25
C GLN A 104 -11.33 -8.66 -6.04
N ASN A 105 -11.76 -8.13 -7.18
CA ASN A 105 -12.67 -8.81 -8.10
C ASN A 105 -11.86 -9.49 -9.20
#